data_AF-A0A5M4B9J7-F1
#
_entry.id   AF-A0A5M4B9J7-F1
#
_cell.length_a   1.000
_cell.length_b   1.000
_cell.length_c   1.000
_cell.angle_alpha   90.00
_cell.angle_beta   90.00
_cell.angle_gamma   90.00
#
_symmetry.space_group_name_H-M   'P 1'
#
loop_
_entity.id
_entity.type
_entity.pdbx_description
1 polymer ?
#
loop_
_entity_poly.entity_id
_entity_poly.type
_entity_poly.pdbx_seq_one_letter_code
_entity_poly.pdbx_strand_id
1 'polypeptide(L)'
;MIGAFFESDLQESKEFIQSLPLYSYIISVIYFLFGLYILYLGKKKTIVRTKKHIFITILLVVVSLGLTLLRPLEKNSEGEPFYWAYSRTAIIGFYGKIFKNIEEYRILKAELEKGIADKPSWEINAVESSFNDYVLVIGESVRRDYMSLYGFPLENSSFLKSVNGTVVEGYTAAAPNTSSSLLRMFVRQQNEAFLYANNIISLAKSAGFETIWLSNQGYAGGHDSPVTKIANLCDKKAFTKKSEFASMNYPDSVLLPSFEKHLQNKSGKRRLIVLHLLGSHTQFTSRLENPIHYDYVNKNLSAYLQTIEQTDSLLQKIYQMLQKHSKSFSMLYFSDHGLMTQDRESSFFATLTHGDTNPNKAVYEVPFVLITSQDTLHKHIKVNKSAFHFLDGYAHWLGIKEKTLDPAYDFLSEKPDSLKVFNHFENVPYETLADDEVIRF
;
A
#
# COMPACT_ATOMS: atom_id res chain seq x y z
N MET A 1 8.64 -7.17 -1.08
CA MET A 1 9.04 -8.24 -0.14
C MET A 1 10.05 -7.76 0.91
N ILE A 2 11.21 -7.22 0.51
CA ILE A 2 12.25 -6.82 1.49
C ILE A 2 12.14 -5.33 1.89
N GLY A 3 11.55 -4.48 1.04
CA GLY A 3 11.23 -3.08 1.39
C GLY A 3 10.35 -3.00 2.64
N ALA A 4 9.25 -3.77 2.69
CA ALA A 4 8.40 -3.90 3.88
C ALA A 4 9.17 -4.35 5.13
N PHE A 5 10.11 -5.30 5.01
CA PHE A 5 10.97 -5.73 6.12
C PHE A 5 11.94 -4.64 6.62
N PHE A 6 12.28 -3.65 5.79
CA PHE A 6 13.17 -2.53 6.19
C PHE A 6 12.43 -1.23 6.50
N GLU A 7 11.21 -1.09 6.01
CA GLU A 7 10.21 -0.11 6.43
C GLU A 7 9.65 -0.49 7.81
N SER A 8 9.67 -1.79 8.14
CA SER A 8 9.08 -2.34 9.36
C SER A 8 9.88 -2.08 10.63
N ASP A 9 9.15 -1.71 11.68
CA ASP A 9 9.58 -1.99 13.04
C ASP A 9 9.59 -3.51 13.35
N LEU A 10 10.14 -3.89 14.50
CA LEU A 10 10.25 -5.30 14.93
C LEU A 10 8.94 -6.10 14.86
N GLN A 11 7.78 -5.46 14.98
CA GLN A 11 6.48 -6.12 14.95
C GLN A 11 6.03 -6.44 13.52
N GLU A 12 6.22 -5.55 12.55
CA GLU A 12 5.93 -5.84 11.14
C GLU A 12 6.89 -6.93 10.60
N SER A 13 8.17 -6.89 10.98
CA SER A 13 9.12 -7.99 10.69
C SER A 13 8.65 -9.33 11.27
N LYS A 14 8.07 -9.31 12.48
CA LYS A 14 7.48 -10.50 13.12
C LYS A 14 6.23 -10.96 12.37
N GLU A 15 5.35 -10.06 11.95
CA GLU A 15 4.14 -10.38 11.18
C GLU A 15 4.48 -10.96 9.80
N PHE A 16 5.55 -10.47 9.16
CA PHE A 16 6.08 -11.06 7.93
C PHE A 16 6.56 -12.50 8.14
N ILE A 17 7.29 -12.77 9.22
CA ILE A 17 7.67 -14.15 9.57
C ILE A 17 6.39 -14.98 9.80
N GLN A 18 5.43 -14.47 10.55
CA GLN A 18 4.18 -15.18 10.84
C GLN A 18 3.27 -15.39 9.63
N SER A 19 3.42 -14.63 8.55
CA SER A 19 2.68 -14.83 7.30
C SER A 19 3.18 -15.98 6.45
N LEU A 20 4.42 -16.47 6.70
CA LEU A 20 4.96 -17.60 5.96
C LEU A 20 4.26 -18.91 6.36
N PRO A 21 3.88 -19.75 5.40
CA PRO A 21 3.26 -21.05 5.68
C PRO A 21 4.18 -21.95 6.52
N LEU A 22 3.59 -22.78 7.39
CA LEU A 22 4.34 -23.69 8.28
C LEU A 22 5.29 -24.63 7.51
N TYR A 23 4.87 -25.08 6.31
CA TYR A 23 5.70 -25.96 5.48
C TYR A 23 7.02 -25.31 5.07
N SER A 24 7.07 -23.99 4.91
CA SER A 24 8.31 -23.27 4.55
C SER A 24 9.38 -23.42 5.62
N TYR A 25 8.97 -23.40 6.89
CA TYR A 25 9.87 -23.62 8.03
C TYR A 25 10.36 -25.07 8.10
N ILE A 26 9.44 -26.02 7.93
CA ILE A 26 9.76 -27.46 7.96
C ILE A 26 10.75 -27.80 6.83
N ILE A 27 10.47 -27.33 5.61
CA ILE A 27 11.35 -27.53 4.46
C ILE A 27 12.73 -26.92 4.72
N SER A 28 12.80 -25.72 5.30
CA SER A 28 14.07 -25.07 5.63
C SER A 28 14.90 -25.87 6.63
N VAL A 29 14.27 -26.42 7.67
CA VAL A 29 14.93 -27.30 8.65
C VAL A 29 15.39 -28.60 7.99
N ILE A 30 14.56 -29.22 7.14
CA ILE A 30 14.92 -30.45 6.42
C ILE A 30 16.16 -30.20 5.54
N TYR A 31 16.19 -29.11 4.76
CA TYR A 31 17.34 -28.77 3.94
C TYR A 31 18.60 -28.52 4.77
N PHE A 32 18.47 -27.85 5.92
CA PHE A 32 19.59 -27.60 6.82
C PHE A 32 20.16 -28.91 7.39
N LEU A 33 19.29 -29.78 7.90
CA LEU A 33 19.69 -31.10 8.43
C LEU A 33 20.27 -32.00 7.34
N PHE A 34 19.71 -31.96 6.13
CA PHE A 34 20.24 -32.69 4.97
C PHE A 34 21.64 -32.19 4.60
N GLY A 35 21.88 -30.88 4.63
CA GLY A 35 23.20 -30.28 4.45
C GLY A 35 24.21 -30.77 5.50
N LEU A 36 23.83 -30.76 6.78
CA LEU A 36 24.67 -31.31 7.87
C LEU A 36 24.95 -32.80 7.69
N TYR A 37 23.95 -33.57 7.24
CA TYR A 37 24.09 -34.99 6.97
C TYR A 37 25.07 -35.26 5.82
N ILE A 38 25.04 -34.49 4.73
CA ILE A 38 26.02 -34.56 3.65
C ILE A 38 27.43 -34.26 4.17
N LEU A 39 27.61 -33.21 4.99
CA LEU A 39 28.90 -32.88 5.59
C LEU A 39 29.42 -33.99 6.51
N TYR A 40 28.53 -34.60 7.29
CA TYR A 40 28.84 -35.75 8.15
C TYR A 40 29.27 -36.98 7.35
N LEU A 41 28.55 -37.33 6.28
CA LEU A 41 28.94 -38.41 5.37
C LEU A 41 30.29 -38.11 4.69
N GLY A 42 30.53 -36.85 4.33
CA GLY A 42 31.80 -36.39 3.76
C GLY A 42 32.99 -36.61 4.70
N LYS A 43 32.81 -36.39 6.01
CA LYS A 43 33.86 -36.59 7.03
C LYS A 43 34.28 -38.06 7.17
N LYS A 44 33.39 -39.01 6.89
CA LYS A 44 33.66 -40.45 7.00
C LYS A 44 34.41 -41.04 5.81
N LYS A 45 34.55 -40.31 4.70
CA LYS A 45 35.25 -40.79 3.51
C LYS A 45 36.64 -40.15 3.39
N THR A 46 37.69 -40.97 3.50
CA THR A 46 39.04 -40.63 3.06
C THR A 46 39.12 -40.67 1.54
N ILE A 47 38.71 -39.59 0.88
CA ILE A 47 38.82 -39.47 -0.57
C ILE A 47 40.29 -39.23 -0.92
N VAL A 48 40.93 -40.19 -1.61
CA VAL A 48 42.25 -39.98 -2.22
C VAL A 48 42.09 -39.03 -3.40
N ARG A 49 42.36 -37.74 -3.16
CA ARG A 49 42.25 -36.69 -4.19
C ARG A 49 43.35 -36.89 -5.24
N THR A 50 42.96 -37.23 -6.46
CA THR A 50 43.91 -37.25 -7.60
C THR A 50 43.98 -35.88 -8.29
N LYS A 51 45.06 -35.61 -9.04
CA LYS A 51 45.21 -34.37 -9.83
C LYS A 51 44.02 -34.08 -10.75
N LYS A 52 43.39 -35.14 -11.30
CA LYS A 52 42.17 -35.03 -12.12
C LYS A 52 40.97 -34.49 -11.33
N HIS A 53 40.77 -34.94 -10.10
CA HIS A 53 39.69 -34.43 -9.24
C HIS A 53 39.91 -32.96 -8.90
N ILE A 54 41.14 -32.57 -8.58
CA ILE A 54 41.48 -31.16 -8.32
C ILE A 54 41.19 -30.30 -9.56
N PHE A 55 41.61 -30.74 -10.74
CA PHE A 55 41.34 -30.04 -11.99
C PHE A 55 39.83 -29.87 -12.26
N ILE A 56 39.04 -30.93 -12.12
CA ILE A 56 37.58 -30.88 -12.30
C ILE A 56 36.95 -29.93 -11.29
N THR A 57 37.36 -29.99 -10.02
CA THR A 57 36.86 -29.07 -8.99
C THR A 57 37.18 -27.62 -9.33
N ILE A 58 38.41 -27.32 -9.75
CA ILE A 58 38.81 -25.97 -10.16
C ILE A 58 37.97 -25.52 -11.36
N LEU A 59 37.79 -26.37 -12.38
CA LEU A 59 36.97 -26.05 -13.53
C LEU A 59 35.52 -25.74 -13.14
N LEU A 60 34.91 -26.56 -12.27
CA LEU A 60 33.56 -26.32 -11.76
C LEU A 60 33.46 -25.01 -10.99
N VAL A 61 34.46 -24.66 -10.18
CA VAL A 61 34.52 -23.37 -9.48
C VAL A 61 34.62 -22.22 -10.47
N VAL A 62 35.49 -22.31 -11.47
CA VAL A 62 35.65 -21.27 -12.50
C VAL A 62 34.36 -21.07 -13.30
N VAL A 63 33.72 -22.15 -13.75
CA VAL A 63 32.45 -22.09 -14.46
C VAL A 63 31.36 -21.49 -13.58
N SER A 64 31.26 -21.90 -12.31
CA SER A 64 30.26 -21.38 -11.36
C SER A 64 30.46 -19.89 -11.08
N LEU A 65 31.70 -19.45 -10.90
CA LEU A 65 32.05 -18.03 -10.74
C LEU A 65 31.73 -17.24 -12.01
N GLY A 66 32.06 -17.79 -13.19
CA GLY A 66 31.71 -17.22 -14.48
C GLY A 66 30.21 -16.99 -14.58
N LEU A 67 29.39 -18.04 -14.44
CA LEU A 67 27.92 -17.98 -14.49
C LEU A 67 27.32 -16.99 -13.48
N THR A 68 27.90 -16.89 -12.29
CA THR A 68 27.48 -15.95 -11.25
C THR A 68 27.69 -14.49 -11.67
N LEU A 69 28.80 -14.20 -12.34
CA LEU A 69 29.21 -12.86 -12.76
C LEU A 69 28.67 -12.44 -14.13
N LEU A 70 28.27 -13.38 -14.98
CA LEU A 70 27.82 -13.11 -16.36
C LEU A 70 26.79 -11.97 -16.44
N ARG A 71 25.66 -12.10 -15.73
CA ARG A 71 24.57 -11.12 -15.78
C ARG A 71 24.92 -9.75 -15.18
N PRO A 72 25.53 -9.69 -13.97
CA PRO A 72 26.02 -8.42 -13.43
C PRO A 72 26.99 -7.69 -14.36
N LEU A 73 27.90 -8.41 -15.04
CA LEU A 73 28.84 -7.82 -15.99
C LEU A 73 28.15 -7.38 -17.30
N GLU A 74 27.21 -8.16 -17.80
CA GLU A 74 26.36 -7.81 -18.96
C GLU A 74 25.62 -6.49 -18.71
N LYS A 75 24.96 -6.36 -17.55
CA LYS A 75 24.31 -5.11 -17.15
C LYS A 75 25.27 -3.93 -17.04
N ASN A 76 26.46 -4.16 -16.47
CA ASN A 76 27.51 -3.16 -16.43
C ASN A 76 27.96 -2.68 -17.82
N SER A 77 27.98 -3.58 -18.81
CA SER A 77 28.29 -3.21 -20.20
C SER A 77 27.14 -2.49 -20.92
N GLU A 78 25.90 -2.68 -20.48
CA GLU A 78 24.71 -1.97 -20.98
C GLU A 78 24.58 -0.54 -20.40
N GLY A 79 25.49 -0.14 -19.50
CA GLY A 79 25.50 1.19 -18.86
C GLY A 79 24.82 1.25 -17.49
N GLU A 80 24.29 0.13 -16.99
CA GLU A 80 23.73 0.00 -15.63
C GLU A 80 24.85 -0.25 -14.60
N PRO A 81 24.75 0.20 -13.34
CA PRO A 81 25.78 -0.13 -12.35
C PRO A 81 25.86 -1.62 -12.04
N PHE A 82 27.05 -2.12 -11.71
CA PHE A 82 27.24 -3.50 -11.26
C PHE A 82 26.53 -3.75 -9.93
N TYR A 83 25.54 -4.65 -9.93
CA TYR A 83 24.88 -5.12 -8.70
C TYR A 83 24.83 -6.65 -8.63
N TRP A 84 25.15 -7.19 -7.45
CA TRP A 84 24.95 -8.61 -7.14
C TRP A 84 23.49 -9.04 -7.25
N ALA A 85 22.55 -8.10 -7.14
CA ALA A 85 21.12 -8.32 -7.34
C ALA A 85 20.77 -8.90 -8.73
N TYR A 86 21.61 -8.65 -9.74
CA TYR A 86 21.45 -9.18 -11.09
C TYR A 86 21.97 -10.62 -11.24
N SER A 87 22.64 -11.18 -10.22
CA SER A 87 23.17 -12.54 -10.30
C SER A 87 22.02 -13.55 -10.38
N ARG A 88 22.15 -14.51 -11.32
CA ARG A 88 21.23 -15.64 -11.43
C ARG A 88 21.50 -16.74 -10.40
N THR A 89 22.63 -16.66 -9.68
CA THR A 89 22.95 -17.59 -8.60
C THR A 89 22.08 -17.26 -7.39
N ALA A 90 21.11 -18.12 -7.09
CA ALA A 90 20.00 -17.82 -6.17
C ALA A 90 20.42 -17.15 -4.86
N ILE A 91 21.41 -17.69 -4.14
CA ILE A 91 21.88 -17.15 -2.86
C ILE A 91 22.51 -15.76 -3.04
N ILE A 92 23.35 -15.59 -4.06
CA ILE A 92 24.07 -14.33 -4.33
C ILE A 92 23.09 -13.26 -4.79
N GLY A 93 22.20 -13.60 -5.73
CA GLY A 93 21.13 -12.72 -6.20
C GLY A 93 20.17 -12.33 -5.07
N PHE A 94 19.81 -13.27 -4.20
CA PHE A 94 18.94 -13.01 -3.04
C PHE A 94 19.56 -11.98 -2.09
N TYR A 95 20.77 -12.23 -1.57
CA TYR A 95 21.44 -11.27 -0.70
C TYR A 95 21.76 -9.96 -1.41
N GLY A 96 22.15 -10.01 -2.69
CA GLY A 96 22.36 -8.82 -3.52
C GLY A 96 21.11 -7.94 -3.63
N LYS A 97 19.93 -8.55 -3.81
CA LYS A 97 18.64 -7.83 -3.80
C LYS A 97 18.31 -7.25 -2.42
N ILE A 98 18.61 -7.97 -1.33
CA ILE A 98 18.46 -7.42 0.04
C ILE A 98 19.27 -6.14 0.19
N PHE A 99 20.56 -6.19 -0.13
CA PHE A 99 21.44 -5.03 0.00
C PHE A 99 21.02 -3.86 -0.89
N LYS A 100 20.66 -4.13 -2.16
CA LYS A 100 20.17 -3.10 -3.08
C LYS A 100 18.90 -2.44 -2.56
N ASN A 101 17.92 -3.20 -2.08
CA ASN A 101 16.68 -2.64 -1.53
C ASN A 101 16.93 -1.80 -0.26
N ILE A 102 17.87 -2.19 0.61
CA ILE A 102 18.27 -1.36 1.77
C ILE A 102 18.87 -0.03 1.30
N GLU A 103 19.74 -0.08 0.31
CA GLU A 103 20.41 1.09 -0.24
C GLU A 103 19.38 2.06 -0.85
N GLU A 104 18.49 1.55 -1.71
CA GLU A 104 17.39 2.32 -2.31
C GLU A 104 16.48 2.92 -1.25
N TYR A 105 16.11 2.16 -0.21
CA TYR A 105 15.30 2.68 0.89
C TYR A 105 16.00 3.82 1.65
N ARG A 106 17.31 3.70 1.91
CA ARG A 106 18.08 4.76 2.58
C ARG A 106 18.16 6.03 1.74
N ILE A 107 18.34 5.88 0.42
CA ILE A 107 18.35 7.00 -0.52
C ILE A 107 16.98 7.67 -0.52
N LEU A 108 15.90 6.89 -0.72
CA LEU A 108 14.52 7.39 -0.70
C LEU A 108 14.24 8.18 0.58
N LYS A 109 14.60 7.63 1.74
CA LYS A 109 14.39 8.29 3.02
C LYS A 109 15.18 9.60 3.14
N ALA A 110 16.45 9.61 2.72
CA ALA A 110 17.27 10.81 2.77
C ALA A 110 16.75 11.90 1.83
N GLU A 111 16.33 11.53 0.62
CA GLU A 111 15.69 12.44 -0.34
C GLU A 111 14.38 13.01 0.19
N LEU A 112 13.56 12.16 0.81
CA LEU A 112 12.31 12.57 1.43
C LEU A 112 12.57 13.52 2.60
N GLU A 113 13.46 13.18 3.54
CA GLU A 113 13.77 14.02 4.71
C GLU A 113 14.27 15.40 4.29
N LYS A 114 15.12 15.46 3.25
CA LYS A 114 15.58 16.73 2.68
C LYS A 114 14.46 17.47 1.95
N GLY A 115 13.76 16.78 1.05
CA GLY A 115 12.79 17.39 0.14
C GLY A 115 11.49 17.84 0.82
N ILE A 116 11.07 17.18 1.91
CA ILE A 116 9.90 17.62 2.69
C ILE A 116 10.16 18.93 3.45
N ALA A 117 11.42 19.22 3.79
CA ALA A 117 11.80 20.45 4.48
C ALA A 117 11.88 21.67 3.54
N ASP A 118 11.94 21.46 2.23
CA ASP A 118 11.95 22.53 1.25
C ASP A 118 10.61 23.28 1.22
N LYS A 119 10.65 24.55 0.80
CA LYS A 119 9.43 25.35 0.67
C LYS A 119 8.59 24.82 -0.51
N PRO A 120 7.29 24.53 -0.32
CA PRO A 120 6.41 24.12 -1.42
C PRO A 120 6.36 25.19 -2.51
N SER A 121 6.38 24.74 -3.76
CA SER A 121 6.38 25.60 -4.95
C SER A 121 4.98 25.86 -5.52
N TRP A 122 3.92 25.63 -4.74
CA TRP A 122 2.53 25.79 -5.19
C TRP A 122 2.20 27.22 -5.61
N GLU A 123 1.60 27.37 -6.79
CA GLU A 123 1.05 28.62 -7.31
C GLU A 123 -0.49 28.52 -7.34
N ILE A 124 -1.13 28.93 -6.24
CA ILE A 124 -2.58 28.88 -6.10
C ILE A 124 -3.21 30.11 -6.75
N ASN A 125 -4.01 29.86 -7.79
CA ASN A 125 -4.76 30.88 -8.52
C ASN A 125 -6.09 31.21 -7.84
N ALA A 126 -6.80 30.21 -7.32
CA ALA A 126 -8.08 30.40 -6.63
C ALA A 126 -8.40 29.24 -5.68
N VAL A 127 -9.29 29.49 -4.72
CA VAL A 127 -9.84 28.47 -3.80
C VAL A 127 -11.36 28.64 -3.74
N GLU A 128 -12.09 27.71 -4.34
CA GLU A 128 -13.55 27.70 -4.54
C GLU A 128 -14.20 26.51 -3.79
N SER A 129 -13.76 26.27 -2.56
CA SER A 129 -14.20 25.12 -1.76
C SER A 129 -15.68 25.22 -1.34
N SER A 130 -16.43 24.16 -1.63
CA SER A 130 -17.88 24.05 -1.38
C SER A 130 -18.25 23.58 0.03
N PHE A 131 -17.31 22.94 0.73
CA PHE A 131 -17.55 22.34 2.05
C PHE A 131 -16.67 22.95 3.14
N ASN A 132 -17.07 22.77 4.41
CA ASN A 132 -16.26 23.17 5.56
C ASN A 132 -15.30 22.05 5.98
N ASP A 133 -15.77 20.81 5.91
CA ASP A 133 -15.00 19.63 6.30
C ASP A 133 -14.79 18.69 5.12
N TYR A 134 -13.52 18.48 4.79
CA TYR A 134 -13.09 17.51 3.82
C TYR A 134 -12.43 16.35 4.56
N VAL A 135 -13.08 15.20 4.54
CA VAL A 135 -12.61 13.98 5.21
C VAL A 135 -12.06 13.03 4.17
N LEU A 136 -10.77 12.71 4.28
CA LEU A 136 -10.13 11.73 3.43
C LEU A 136 -9.87 10.45 4.24
N VAL A 137 -10.56 9.37 3.90
CA VAL A 137 -10.37 8.05 4.52
C VAL A 137 -9.52 7.20 3.59
N ILE A 138 -8.29 6.91 4.02
CA ILE A 138 -7.34 6.06 3.33
C ILE A 138 -7.48 4.65 3.89
N GLY A 139 -8.11 3.77 3.13
CA GLY A 139 -8.19 2.33 3.39
C GLY A 139 -6.90 1.61 3.02
N GLU A 140 -6.83 0.35 3.44
CA GLU A 140 -5.64 -0.50 3.33
C GLU A 140 -6.02 -1.88 2.77
N SER A 141 -5.36 -2.29 1.67
CA SER A 141 -5.40 -3.67 1.14
C SER A 141 -6.79 -4.23 0.72
N VAL A 142 -7.77 -3.39 0.39
CA VAL A 142 -9.12 -3.83 -0.06
C VAL A 142 -9.19 -3.96 -1.58
N ARG A 143 -9.52 -5.16 -2.07
CA ARG A 143 -9.93 -5.38 -3.46
C ARG A 143 -11.42 -5.08 -3.62
N ARG A 144 -11.79 -4.35 -4.66
CA ARG A 144 -13.21 -4.01 -4.92
C ARG A 144 -14.08 -5.24 -5.22
N ASP A 145 -13.52 -6.26 -5.88
CA ASP A 145 -14.24 -7.46 -6.32
C ASP A 145 -14.68 -8.38 -5.17
N TYR A 146 -14.15 -8.17 -3.97
CA TYR A 146 -14.58 -8.80 -2.73
C TYR A 146 -15.66 -8.01 -1.97
N MET A 147 -16.12 -6.86 -2.47
CA MET A 147 -17.17 -6.07 -1.80
C MET A 147 -18.54 -6.28 -2.44
N SER A 148 -19.58 -6.45 -1.62
CA SER A 148 -20.98 -6.57 -2.08
C SER A 148 -21.46 -5.35 -2.86
N LEU A 149 -20.86 -4.19 -2.62
CA LEU A 149 -21.03 -2.95 -3.36
C LEU A 149 -20.76 -3.14 -4.86
N TYR A 150 -19.74 -3.92 -5.23
CA TYR A 150 -19.36 -4.20 -6.63
C TYR A 150 -19.86 -5.57 -7.11
N GLY A 151 -20.78 -6.20 -6.39
CA GLY A 151 -21.44 -7.45 -6.81
C GLY A 151 -20.86 -8.74 -6.22
N PHE A 152 -19.99 -8.68 -5.21
CA PHE A 152 -19.61 -9.85 -4.44
C PHE A 152 -20.85 -10.47 -3.74
N PRO A 153 -21.04 -11.80 -3.76
CA PRO A 153 -22.31 -12.43 -3.35
C PRO A 153 -22.59 -12.37 -1.84
N LEU A 154 -21.57 -12.28 -0.98
CA LEU A 154 -21.77 -12.16 0.47
C LEU A 154 -21.80 -10.68 0.86
N GLU A 155 -22.82 -10.29 1.60
CA GLU A 155 -23.01 -8.89 2.00
C GLU A 155 -21.96 -8.47 3.04
N ASN A 156 -21.16 -7.44 2.71
CA ASN A 156 -20.08 -6.93 3.56
C ASN A 156 -19.80 -5.43 3.37
N SER A 157 -20.67 -4.70 2.67
CA SER A 157 -20.51 -3.26 2.42
C SER A 157 -21.85 -2.53 2.33
N SER A 158 -22.74 -2.85 3.27
CA SER A 158 -24.14 -2.43 3.27
C SER A 158 -24.31 -0.92 3.40
N PHE A 159 -23.47 -0.23 4.16
CA PHE A 159 -23.52 1.22 4.27
C PHE A 159 -23.16 1.87 2.93
N LEU A 160 -22.02 1.52 2.34
CA LEU A 160 -21.60 2.11 1.06
C LEU A 160 -22.58 1.79 -0.08
N LYS A 161 -23.26 0.64 -0.04
CA LYS A 161 -24.28 0.24 -1.02
C LYS A 161 -25.59 1.02 -0.93
N SER A 162 -25.85 1.68 0.20
CA SER A 162 -27.14 2.35 0.48
C SER A 162 -27.04 3.86 0.71
N VAL A 163 -25.86 4.38 1.06
CA VAL A 163 -25.66 5.80 1.32
C VAL A 163 -25.78 6.63 0.05
N ASN A 164 -26.40 7.81 0.14
CA ASN A 164 -26.36 8.80 -0.94
C ASN A 164 -24.92 9.28 -1.13
N GLY A 165 -24.46 9.30 -2.38
CA GLY A 165 -23.07 9.52 -2.75
C GLY A 165 -22.79 8.93 -4.12
N THR A 166 -21.55 9.05 -4.57
CA THR A 166 -21.11 8.52 -5.86
C THR A 166 -20.01 7.48 -5.65
N VAL A 167 -20.24 6.29 -6.17
CA VAL A 167 -19.27 5.19 -6.22
C VAL A 167 -18.65 5.17 -7.60
N VAL A 168 -17.32 5.08 -7.67
CA VAL A 168 -16.56 5.04 -8.92
C VAL A 168 -16.04 3.62 -9.15
N GLU A 169 -16.76 2.86 -9.97
CA GLU A 169 -16.34 1.54 -10.44
C GLU A 169 -15.38 1.71 -11.63
N GLY A 170 -14.08 1.69 -11.32
CA GLY A 170 -13.01 1.82 -12.32
C GLY A 170 -11.78 2.55 -11.82
N TYR A 171 -11.72 2.86 -10.52
CA TYR A 171 -10.54 3.44 -9.90
C TYR A 171 -9.41 2.39 -9.74
N THR A 172 -8.23 2.72 -10.28
CA THR A 172 -7.05 1.85 -10.30
C THR A 172 -5.92 2.49 -9.49
N ALA A 173 -5.45 1.82 -8.44
CA ALA A 173 -4.34 2.26 -7.59
C ALA A 173 -3.03 2.44 -8.37
N ALA A 174 -2.12 3.27 -7.85
CA ALA A 174 -0.90 3.63 -8.58
C ALA A 174 0.19 2.56 -8.48
N ALA A 175 0.25 1.84 -7.36
CA ALA A 175 1.25 0.81 -7.07
C ALA A 175 0.65 -0.30 -6.18
N PRO A 176 1.31 -1.47 -6.04
CA PRO A 176 0.75 -2.62 -5.34
C PRO A 176 1.13 -2.71 -3.85
N ASN A 177 1.61 -1.60 -3.27
CA ASN A 177 1.88 -1.47 -1.82
C ASN A 177 1.67 -0.02 -1.35
N THR A 178 1.45 0.16 -0.04
CA THR A 178 1.09 1.44 0.59
C THR A 178 2.07 2.57 0.25
N SER A 179 3.36 2.39 0.57
CA SER A 179 4.38 3.43 0.40
C SER A 179 4.50 3.89 -1.06
N SER A 180 4.57 2.94 -2.01
CA SER A 180 4.71 3.28 -3.43
C SER A 180 3.43 3.87 -4.01
N SER A 181 2.26 3.39 -3.57
CA SER A 181 0.97 3.83 -4.10
C SER A 181 0.66 5.25 -3.61
N LEU A 182 0.69 5.46 -2.29
CA LEU A 182 0.37 6.74 -1.68
C LEU A 182 1.39 7.83 -2.05
N LEU A 183 2.69 7.53 -2.18
CA LEU A 183 3.66 8.54 -2.66
C LEU A 183 3.31 9.04 -4.07
N ARG A 184 2.95 8.14 -4.99
CA ARG A 184 2.57 8.49 -6.37
C ARG A 184 1.24 9.23 -6.44
N MET A 185 0.34 8.97 -5.49
CA MET A 185 -0.93 9.69 -5.39
C MET A 185 -0.78 11.06 -4.73
N PHE A 186 0.08 11.18 -3.72
CA PHE A 186 0.08 12.33 -2.81
C PHE A 186 1.18 13.35 -3.07
N VAL A 187 2.23 12.97 -3.80
CA VAL A 187 3.37 13.84 -4.09
C VAL A 187 3.40 14.14 -5.57
N ARG A 188 3.57 15.43 -5.90
CA ARG A 188 3.69 15.85 -7.30
C ARG A 188 4.92 15.20 -7.93
N GLN A 189 4.75 14.66 -9.14
CA GLN A 189 5.85 14.13 -9.93
C GLN A 189 6.19 15.07 -11.08
N GLN A 190 7.47 15.24 -11.36
CA GLN A 190 7.97 15.94 -12.54
C GLN A 190 9.10 15.13 -13.16
N ASN A 191 8.95 14.71 -14.42
CA ASN A 191 9.91 13.83 -15.10
C ASN A 191 10.26 12.59 -14.26
N GLU A 192 9.22 11.92 -13.72
CA GLU A 192 9.31 10.75 -12.82
C GLU A 192 9.91 10.99 -11.43
N ALA A 193 10.56 12.12 -11.18
CA ALA A 193 11.07 12.50 -9.87
C ALA A 193 9.96 13.04 -8.95
N PHE A 194 10.02 12.67 -7.67
CA PHE A 194 9.10 13.19 -6.64
C PHE A 194 9.54 14.59 -6.18
N LEU A 195 8.60 15.53 -6.19
CA LEU A 195 8.77 16.85 -5.59
C LEU A 195 8.17 16.83 -4.17
N TYR A 196 8.90 16.26 -3.21
CA TYR A 196 8.37 15.97 -1.86
C TYR A 196 7.77 17.16 -1.11
N ALA A 197 8.29 18.39 -1.30
CA ALA A 197 7.70 19.61 -0.75
C ALA A 197 6.28 19.87 -1.28
N ASN A 198 5.98 19.44 -2.51
CA ASN A 198 4.70 19.57 -3.17
C ASN A 198 3.88 18.28 -2.97
N ASN A 199 3.12 18.24 -1.88
CA ASN A 199 2.28 17.11 -1.50
C ASN A 199 0.87 17.56 -1.10
N ILE A 200 -0.04 16.60 -0.87
CA ILE A 200 -1.46 16.88 -0.53
C ILE A 200 -1.63 17.78 0.70
N ILE A 201 -0.73 17.67 1.70
CA ILE A 201 -0.80 18.46 2.92
C ILE A 201 -0.28 19.87 2.68
N SER A 202 0.86 20.01 2.01
CA SER A 202 1.37 21.34 1.68
C SER A 202 0.43 22.10 0.75
N LEU A 203 -0.24 21.40 -0.19
CA LEU A 203 -1.24 22.01 -1.08
C LEU A 203 -2.44 22.55 -0.29
N ALA A 204 -3.03 21.74 0.58
CA ALA A 204 -4.16 22.16 1.42
C ALA A 204 -3.78 23.33 2.35
N LYS A 205 -2.60 23.29 2.97
CA LYS A 205 -2.11 24.38 3.83
C LYS A 205 -1.88 25.67 3.04
N SER A 206 -1.29 25.58 1.84
CA SER A 206 -1.13 26.72 0.95
C SER A 206 -2.49 27.32 0.55
N ALA A 207 -3.54 26.50 0.45
CA ALA A 207 -4.91 26.94 0.20
C ALA A 207 -5.67 27.43 1.45
N GLY A 208 -5.00 27.49 2.61
CA GLY A 208 -5.56 28.04 3.85
C GLY A 208 -6.37 27.05 4.70
N PHE A 209 -6.32 25.75 4.39
CA PHE A 209 -6.99 24.72 5.19
C PHE A 209 -6.23 24.47 6.50
N GLU A 210 -6.98 24.16 7.55
CA GLU A 210 -6.44 23.46 8.72
C GLU A 210 -6.32 21.97 8.41
N THR A 211 -5.17 21.38 8.69
CA THR A 211 -4.86 19.99 8.33
C THR A 211 -4.71 19.11 9.56
N ILE A 212 -5.45 18.00 9.59
CA ILE A 212 -5.51 17.05 10.70
C ILE A 212 -5.25 15.65 10.14
N TRP A 213 -4.33 14.90 10.75
CA TRP A 213 -4.07 13.50 10.37
C TRP A 213 -4.25 12.56 11.56
N LEU A 214 -5.16 11.60 11.43
CA LEU A 214 -5.44 10.57 12.42
C LEU A 214 -5.09 9.21 11.83
N SER A 215 -4.09 8.54 12.38
CA SER A 215 -3.55 7.30 11.80
C SER A 215 -3.63 6.15 12.78
N ASN A 216 -4.22 5.04 12.35
CA ASN A 216 -4.09 3.76 13.03
C ASN A 216 -2.88 2.96 12.52
N GLN A 217 -2.31 3.36 11.39
CA GLN A 217 -0.99 2.89 10.95
C GLN A 217 0.10 3.41 11.88
N GLY A 218 1.12 2.57 12.09
CA GLY A 218 2.16 2.77 13.09
C GLY A 218 3.01 4.04 12.89
N TYR A 219 3.43 4.66 13.99
CA TYR A 219 4.54 5.61 14.02
C TYR A 219 5.83 4.82 14.29
N ALA A 220 6.67 4.65 13.28
CA ALA A 220 7.90 3.89 13.38
C ALA A 220 9.11 4.74 13.80
N GLY A 221 8.95 5.81 14.60
CA GLY A 221 10.09 6.54 15.19
C GLY A 221 11.21 6.89 14.20
N GLY A 222 12.45 6.48 14.49
CA GLY A 222 13.61 6.71 13.61
C GLY A 222 13.53 6.04 12.22
N HIS A 223 12.47 5.28 11.93
CA HIS A 223 12.16 4.56 10.70
C HIS A 223 10.82 5.02 10.07
N ASP A 224 10.41 6.27 10.26
CA ASP A 224 9.18 6.82 9.67
C ASP A 224 9.03 6.46 8.18
N SER A 225 7.92 5.79 7.84
CA SER A 225 7.53 5.55 6.45
C SER A 225 7.30 6.88 5.71
N PRO A 226 7.38 6.88 4.37
CA PRO A 226 7.20 8.12 3.61
C PRO A 226 5.86 8.83 3.86
N VAL A 227 4.80 8.04 4.08
CA VAL A 227 3.46 8.54 4.39
C VAL A 227 3.42 9.21 5.77
N THR A 228 4.11 8.64 6.77
CA THR A 228 4.23 9.23 8.12
C THR A 228 4.96 10.58 8.08
N LYS A 229 5.97 10.74 7.22
CA LYS A 229 6.63 12.04 7.04
C LYS A 229 5.68 13.10 6.45
N ILE A 230 4.84 12.73 5.49
CA ILE A 230 3.80 13.63 4.93
C ILE A 230 2.77 13.99 6.02
N ALA A 231 2.29 12.99 6.77
CA ALA A 231 1.35 13.19 7.88
C ALA A 231 1.92 14.15 8.95
N ASN A 232 3.23 14.12 9.19
CA ASN A 232 3.91 14.99 10.13
C ASN A 232 3.85 16.49 9.79
N LEU A 233 3.55 16.85 8.52
CA LEU A 233 3.35 18.22 8.06
C LEU A 233 2.00 18.83 8.48
N CYS A 234 1.05 18.01 8.92
CA CYS A 234 -0.26 18.48 9.36
C CYS A 234 -0.18 19.37 10.60
N ASP A 235 -1.13 20.30 10.74
CA ASP A 235 -1.24 21.18 11.91
C ASP A 235 -1.53 20.39 13.19
N LYS A 236 -2.33 19.33 13.07
CA LYS A 236 -2.61 18.40 14.16
C LYS A 236 -2.43 16.97 13.67
N LYS A 237 -1.92 16.10 14.55
CA LYS A 237 -1.73 14.69 14.24
C LYS A 237 -1.91 13.81 15.47
N ALA A 238 -2.46 12.62 15.27
CA ALA A 238 -2.54 11.59 16.29
C ALA A 238 -2.28 10.22 15.65
N PHE A 239 -1.32 9.50 16.20
CA PHE A 239 -1.01 8.13 15.84
C PHE A 239 -1.38 7.23 17.01
N THR A 240 -2.02 6.11 16.73
CA THR A 240 -2.42 5.12 17.75
C THR A 240 -1.19 4.44 18.35
N LYS A 241 -0.18 4.20 17.52
CA LYS A 241 1.16 3.78 17.94
C LYS A 241 1.99 4.98 18.39
N LYS A 242 2.35 5.02 19.67
CA LYS A 242 3.22 6.09 20.24
C LYS A 242 4.67 5.64 20.44
N SER A 243 4.99 4.37 20.23
CA SER A 243 6.34 3.82 20.35
C SER A 243 6.50 2.54 19.54
N GLU A 244 7.75 2.20 19.21
CA GLU A 244 8.14 1.00 18.45
C GLU A 244 7.64 -0.32 19.08
N PHE A 245 7.46 -0.33 20.41
CA PHE A 245 7.01 -1.48 21.20
C PHE A 245 5.48 -1.58 21.40
N ALA A 246 4.70 -0.59 20.94
CA ALA A 246 3.25 -0.64 21.06
C ALA A 246 2.63 -1.58 20.01
N SER A 247 1.62 -2.36 20.41
CA SER A 247 0.93 -3.33 19.56
C SER A 247 0.23 -2.66 18.37
N MET A 248 0.27 -3.30 17.20
CA MET A 248 -0.49 -2.89 16.00
C MET A 248 -1.93 -3.43 15.98
N ASN A 249 -2.39 -4.12 17.03
CA ASN A 249 -3.71 -4.74 17.05
C ASN A 249 -4.80 -3.80 17.58
N TYR A 250 -4.64 -2.49 17.38
CA TYR A 250 -5.74 -1.58 17.65
C TYR A 250 -6.71 -1.65 16.49
N PRO A 251 -8.00 -1.88 16.75
CA PRO A 251 -8.98 -1.80 15.71
C PRO A 251 -9.18 -0.34 15.25
N ASP A 252 -9.54 -0.12 13.98
CA ASP A 252 -9.62 1.23 13.40
C ASP A 252 -10.65 2.14 14.10
N SER A 253 -11.65 1.57 14.79
CA SER A 253 -12.58 2.35 15.64
C SER A 253 -11.88 3.17 16.74
N VAL A 254 -10.63 2.87 17.09
CA VAL A 254 -9.81 3.67 18.01
C VAL A 254 -9.62 5.12 17.54
N LEU A 255 -9.79 5.40 16.25
CA LEU A 255 -9.68 6.75 15.68
C LEU A 255 -10.92 7.61 15.97
N LEU A 256 -12.09 6.99 16.19
CA LEU A 256 -13.38 7.68 16.30
C LEU A 256 -13.43 8.72 17.43
N PRO A 257 -12.94 8.45 18.66
CA PRO A 257 -12.97 9.48 19.72
C PRO A 257 -12.13 10.71 19.38
N SER A 258 -10.97 10.52 18.74
CA SER A 258 -10.14 11.64 18.31
C SER A 258 -10.79 12.41 17.17
N PHE A 259 -11.38 11.70 16.20
CA PHE A 259 -12.13 12.29 15.10
C PHE A 259 -13.28 13.16 15.59
N GLU A 260 -14.14 12.63 16.47
CA GLU A 260 -15.28 13.36 17.02
C GLU A 260 -14.83 14.62 17.80
N LYS A 261 -13.75 14.50 18.59
CA LYS A 261 -13.16 15.65 19.29
C LYS A 261 -12.75 16.77 18.32
N HIS A 262 -12.14 16.42 17.19
CA HIS A 262 -11.76 17.42 16.19
C HIS A 262 -12.98 18.06 15.53
N LEU A 263 -14.03 17.28 15.23
CA LEU A 263 -15.28 17.81 14.67
C LEU A 263 -15.96 18.82 15.61
N GLN A 264 -16.01 18.53 16.91
CA GLN A 264 -16.62 19.39 17.94
C GLN A 264 -15.87 20.72 18.14
N ASN A 265 -14.57 20.75 17.87
CA ASN A 265 -13.78 21.98 17.95
C ASN A 265 -14.10 22.87 16.75
N LYS A 266 -14.79 23.98 16.98
CA LYS A 266 -15.07 24.97 15.94
C LYS A 266 -13.76 25.52 15.37
N SER A 267 -13.65 25.52 14.05
CA SER A 267 -12.57 26.19 13.32
C SER A 267 -13.17 27.29 12.47
N GLY A 268 -12.46 28.42 12.37
CA GLY A 268 -12.77 29.48 11.40
C GLY A 268 -12.23 29.17 10.00
N LYS A 269 -11.47 28.08 9.85
CA LYS A 269 -10.91 27.59 8.59
C LYS A 269 -11.67 26.37 8.12
N ARG A 270 -11.61 26.13 6.81
CA ARG A 270 -11.95 24.81 6.25
C ARG A 270 -10.93 23.79 6.74
N ARG A 271 -11.39 22.55 6.98
CA ARG A 271 -10.56 21.49 7.54
C ARG A 271 -10.39 20.37 6.52
N LEU A 272 -9.15 19.91 6.35
CA LEU A 272 -8.84 18.60 5.81
C LEU A 272 -8.56 17.67 6.98
N ILE A 273 -9.33 16.59 7.09
CA ILE A 273 -9.17 15.57 8.13
C ILE A 273 -8.87 14.24 7.44
N VAL A 274 -7.65 13.76 7.58
CA VAL A 274 -7.22 12.47 7.03
C VAL A 274 -7.34 11.39 8.09
N LEU A 275 -7.99 10.28 7.76
CA LEU A 275 -8.09 9.06 8.55
C LEU A 275 -7.35 7.95 7.79
N HIS A 276 -6.22 7.50 8.33
CA HIS A 276 -5.41 6.45 7.71
C HIS A 276 -5.58 5.14 8.47
N LEU A 277 -6.23 4.17 7.82
CA LEU A 277 -6.70 2.93 8.43
C LEU A 277 -5.63 1.82 8.34
N LEU A 278 -5.74 0.84 9.24
CA LEU A 278 -5.06 -0.45 9.11
C LEU A 278 -5.87 -1.41 8.23
N GLY A 279 -7.20 -1.22 8.15
CA GLY A 279 -8.09 -1.82 7.16
C GLY A 279 -7.94 -3.34 7.04
N SER A 280 -7.77 -3.81 5.80
CA SER A 280 -7.62 -5.22 5.47
C SER A 280 -6.16 -5.61 5.26
N HIS A 281 -5.21 -4.99 5.99
CA HIS A 281 -3.80 -5.39 5.93
C HIS A 281 -3.65 -6.89 6.25
N THR A 282 -2.70 -7.55 5.57
CA THR A 282 -2.37 -8.98 5.77
C THR A 282 -2.22 -9.34 7.26
N GLN A 283 -2.49 -10.61 7.61
CA GLN A 283 -2.85 -11.08 8.96
C GLN A 283 -4.28 -10.64 9.38
N PHE A 284 -5.27 -10.87 8.52
CA PHE A 284 -6.64 -10.36 8.67
C PHE A 284 -7.28 -10.66 10.03
N THR A 285 -7.03 -11.85 10.59
CA THR A 285 -7.56 -12.25 11.92
C THR A 285 -7.08 -11.33 13.05
N SER A 286 -5.90 -10.72 12.91
CA SER A 286 -5.34 -9.78 13.88
C SER A 286 -5.96 -8.38 13.79
N ARG A 287 -6.78 -8.12 12.76
CA ARG A 287 -7.46 -6.84 12.50
C ARG A 287 -8.91 -6.83 12.99
N LEU A 288 -9.40 -7.95 13.51
CA LEU A 288 -10.80 -8.12 13.84
C LEU A 288 -11.16 -7.49 15.18
N GLU A 289 -12.21 -6.67 15.18
CA GLU A 289 -12.95 -6.22 16.37
C GLU A 289 -13.94 -7.28 16.82
N ASN A 290 -14.58 -7.94 15.85
CA ASN A 290 -15.67 -8.87 16.08
C ASN A 290 -15.28 -10.28 15.62
N PRO A 291 -15.87 -11.34 16.21
CA PRO A 291 -15.70 -12.69 15.70
C PRO A 291 -16.11 -12.82 14.24
N ILE A 292 -15.42 -13.67 13.49
CA ILE A 292 -15.74 -13.99 12.10
C ILE A 292 -17.12 -14.67 12.07
N HIS A 293 -18.05 -14.11 11.30
CA HIS A 293 -19.34 -14.77 10.99
C HIS A 293 -19.43 -15.30 9.56
N TYR A 294 -18.50 -14.92 8.68
CA TYR A 294 -18.41 -15.43 7.33
C TYR A 294 -17.89 -16.87 7.27
N ASP A 295 -18.51 -17.69 6.42
CA ASP A 295 -17.99 -18.99 5.99
C ASP A 295 -17.62 -18.91 4.50
N TYR A 296 -16.34 -18.66 4.21
CA TYR A 296 -15.86 -18.41 2.85
C TYR A 296 -14.48 -19.02 2.62
N VAL A 297 -14.44 -20.16 1.93
CA VAL A 297 -13.24 -20.93 1.54
C VAL A 297 -12.41 -21.46 2.72
N ASN A 298 -11.88 -20.57 3.56
CA ASN A 298 -11.17 -20.88 4.79
C ASN A 298 -11.25 -19.71 5.78
N LYS A 299 -10.80 -19.95 7.02
CA LYS A 299 -10.82 -18.94 8.10
C LYS A 299 -10.14 -17.62 7.72
N ASN A 300 -9.07 -17.67 6.95
CA ASN A 300 -8.30 -16.48 6.61
C ASN A 300 -9.06 -15.60 5.59
N LEU A 301 -9.65 -16.19 4.54
CA LEU A 301 -10.48 -15.44 3.60
C LEU A 301 -11.81 -15.00 4.22
N SER A 302 -12.42 -15.78 5.12
CA SER A 302 -13.53 -15.30 5.95
C SER A 302 -13.15 -14.09 6.82
N ALA A 303 -11.93 -14.07 7.37
CA ALA A 303 -11.44 -12.92 8.11
C ALA A 303 -11.25 -11.69 7.21
N TYR A 304 -10.81 -11.88 5.96
CA TYR A 304 -10.73 -10.78 4.98
C TYR A 304 -12.10 -10.17 4.67
N LEU A 305 -13.15 -10.99 4.52
CA LEU A 305 -14.51 -10.46 4.38
C LEU A 305 -14.96 -9.68 5.62
N GLN A 306 -14.61 -10.17 6.81
CA GLN A 306 -14.91 -9.51 8.07
C GLN A 306 -14.21 -8.14 8.20
N THR A 307 -12.98 -7.98 7.71
CA THR A 307 -12.27 -6.68 7.74
C THR A 307 -12.91 -5.66 6.80
N ILE A 308 -13.45 -6.09 5.66
CA ILE A 308 -14.21 -5.23 4.74
C ILE A 308 -15.49 -4.72 5.41
N GLU A 309 -16.27 -5.61 6.02
CA GLU A 309 -17.49 -5.24 6.75
C GLU A 309 -17.21 -4.29 7.93
N GLN A 310 -16.14 -4.53 8.68
CA GLN A 310 -15.72 -3.61 9.74
C GLN A 310 -15.36 -2.22 9.21
N THR A 311 -14.69 -2.15 8.06
CA THR A 311 -14.35 -0.89 7.40
C THR A 311 -15.62 -0.15 6.96
N ASP A 312 -16.59 -0.85 6.37
CA ASP A 312 -17.90 -0.28 6.01
C ASP A 312 -18.65 0.26 7.24
N SER A 313 -18.66 -0.48 8.36
CA SER A 313 -19.23 -0.02 9.63
C SER A 313 -18.52 1.21 10.19
N LEU A 314 -17.19 1.28 10.08
CA LEU A 314 -16.41 2.45 10.49
C LEU A 314 -16.78 3.68 9.64
N LEU A 315 -16.87 3.53 8.32
CA LEU A 315 -17.27 4.59 7.40
C LEU A 315 -18.68 5.11 7.73
N GLN A 316 -19.61 4.22 8.09
CA GLN A 316 -20.93 4.60 8.57
C GLN A 316 -20.86 5.48 9.82
N LYS A 317 -20.04 5.11 10.81
CA LYS A 317 -19.88 5.88 12.05
C LYS A 317 -19.25 7.26 11.78
N ILE A 318 -18.25 7.32 10.89
CA ILE A 318 -17.63 8.59 10.45
C ILE A 318 -18.69 9.49 9.81
N TYR A 319 -19.48 8.95 8.88
CA TYR A 319 -20.55 9.68 8.21
C TYR A 319 -21.61 10.21 9.19
N GLN A 320 -22.05 9.38 10.15
CA GLN A 320 -23.00 9.81 11.19
C GLN A 320 -22.44 10.92 12.08
N MET A 321 -21.16 10.85 12.44
CA MET A 321 -20.49 11.92 13.19
C MET A 321 -20.40 13.22 12.39
N LEU A 322 -20.12 13.13 11.08
CA LEU A 322 -20.16 14.27 10.18
C LEU A 322 -21.55 14.88 10.11
N GLN A 323 -22.60 14.10 9.91
CA GLN A 323 -23.99 14.60 9.91
C GLN A 323 -24.36 15.32 11.23
N LYS A 324 -23.89 14.80 12.37
CA LYS A 324 -24.18 15.35 13.69
C LYS A 324 -23.44 16.66 13.97
N HIS A 325 -22.16 16.74 13.61
CA HIS A 325 -21.27 17.83 14.05
C HIS A 325 -20.87 18.79 12.92
N SER A 326 -21.03 18.40 11.66
CA SER A 326 -20.71 19.19 10.48
C SER A 326 -21.91 19.37 9.57
N LYS A 327 -22.33 20.62 9.37
CA LYS A 327 -23.44 20.94 8.46
C LYS A 327 -23.07 20.89 6.98
N SER A 328 -21.77 20.93 6.65
CA SER A 328 -21.28 20.97 5.27
C SER A 328 -19.96 20.21 5.15
N PHE A 329 -20.03 19.00 4.58
CA PHE A 329 -18.89 18.09 4.48
C PHE A 329 -18.82 17.36 3.15
N SER A 330 -17.61 16.91 2.82
CA SER A 330 -17.34 15.92 1.79
C SER A 330 -16.38 14.86 2.33
N MET A 331 -16.75 13.59 2.20
CA MET A 331 -16.00 12.42 2.64
C MET A 331 -15.59 11.61 1.41
N LEU A 332 -14.30 11.43 1.22
CA LEU A 332 -13.71 10.60 0.17
C LEU A 332 -13.09 9.36 0.81
N TYR A 333 -13.47 8.17 0.33
CA TYR A 333 -12.87 6.89 0.73
C TYR A 333 -12.27 6.20 -0.48
N PHE A 334 -11.04 5.70 -0.33
CA PHE A 334 -10.42 4.78 -1.28
C PHE A 334 -9.48 3.81 -0.54
N SER A 335 -9.18 2.65 -1.14
CA SER A 335 -8.07 1.78 -0.65
C SER A 335 -6.78 2.10 -1.40
N ASP A 336 -5.67 2.15 -0.68
CA ASP A 336 -4.34 2.43 -1.22
C ASP A 336 -3.89 1.45 -2.31
N HIS A 337 -4.17 0.16 -2.12
CA HIS A 337 -4.02 -0.94 -3.06
C HIS A 337 -4.94 -2.12 -2.66
N GLY A 338 -5.00 -3.13 -3.52
CA GLY A 338 -5.64 -4.43 -3.28
C GLY A 338 -4.61 -5.51 -2.93
N LEU A 339 -4.96 -6.77 -3.13
CA LEU A 339 -4.08 -7.93 -2.85
C LEU A 339 -4.16 -8.95 -4.00
N MET A 340 -3.09 -9.74 -4.17
CA MET A 340 -3.05 -10.84 -5.13
C MET A 340 -3.30 -12.18 -4.44
N THR A 341 -3.86 -13.13 -5.18
CA THR A 341 -4.04 -14.50 -4.73
C THR A 341 -2.70 -15.23 -4.56
N GLN A 342 -2.60 -16.00 -3.49
CA GLN A 342 -1.54 -16.98 -3.25
C GLN A 342 -2.17 -18.35 -2.96
N ASP A 343 -1.54 -19.42 -3.45
CA ASP A 343 -1.95 -20.81 -3.23
C ASP A 343 -3.41 -21.12 -3.66
N ARG A 344 -3.86 -20.49 -4.77
CA ARG A 344 -5.22 -20.60 -5.34
C ARG A 344 -5.74 -22.04 -5.41
N GLU A 345 -4.88 -22.99 -5.76
CA GLU A 345 -5.27 -24.40 -6.00
C GLU A 345 -5.62 -25.17 -4.71
N SER A 346 -5.46 -24.57 -3.53
CA SER A 346 -5.73 -25.22 -2.25
C SER A 346 -6.71 -24.41 -1.41
N SER A 347 -7.92 -24.93 -1.18
CA SER A 347 -8.89 -24.26 -0.30
C SER A 347 -8.35 -24.05 1.12
N PHE A 348 -7.45 -24.92 1.58
CA PHE A 348 -6.85 -24.83 2.90
C PHE A 348 -5.75 -23.76 3.00
N PHE A 349 -4.92 -23.59 1.97
CA PHE A 349 -3.79 -22.65 1.97
C PHE A 349 -4.05 -21.33 1.25
N ALA A 350 -5.12 -21.26 0.42
CA ALA A 350 -5.47 -20.10 -0.36
C ALA A 350 -5.57 -18.84 0.51
N THR A 351 -4.85 -17.80 0.11
CA THR A 351 -4.79 -16.53 0.82
C THR A 351 -4.60 -15.37 -0.16
N LEU A 352 -4.62 -14.16 0.38
CA LEU A 352 -4.29 -12.93 -0.31
C LEU A 352 -3.00 -12.34 0.26
N THR A 353 -2.14 -11.80 -0.60
CA THR A 353 -0.85 -11.20 -0.24
C THR A 353 -0.55 -9.97 -1.11
N HIS A 354 0.47 -9.21 -0.76
CA HIS A 354 0.89 -8.04 -1.54
C HIS A 354 1.43 -8.45 -2.92
N GLY A 355 1.33 -7.55 -3.90
CA GLY A 355 1.82 -7.73 -5.26
C GLY A 355 3.35 -7.70 -5.42
N ASP A 356 4.08 -8.30 -4.49
CA ASP A 356 5.52 -8.11 -4.28
C ASP A 356 6.41 -8.58 -5.44
N THR A 357 5.99 -9.61 -6.16
CA THR A 357 6.75 -10.20 -7.27
C THR A 357 5.77 -10.57 -8.36
N ASN A 358 5.80 -9.82 -9.47
CA ASN A 358 4.84 -9.92 -10.57
C ASN A 358 3.40 -9.61 -10.12
N PRO A 359 3.11 -8.35 -9.72
CA PRO A 359 1.75 -7.94 -9.39
C PRO A 359 0.79 -8.20 -10.57
N ASN A 360 -0.43 -8.63 -10.25
CA ASN A 360 -1.51 -8.87 -11.22
C ASN A 360 -2.52 -7.71 -11.19
N LYS A 361 -3.63 -7.76 -11.93
CA LYS A 361 -4.60 -6.65 -11.95
C LYS A 361 -5.26 -6.39 -10.59
N ALA A 362 -5.53 -7.44 -9.81
CA ALA A 362 -6.30 -7.35 -8.58
C ALA A 362 -5.66 -6.49 -7.49
N VAL A 363 -4.33 -6.38 -7.45
CA VAL A 363 -3.65 -5.50 -6.48
C VAL A 363 -3.87 -4.01 -6.77
N TYR A 364 -4.43 -3.66 -7.92
CA TYR A 364 -4.73 -2.28 -8.29
C TYR A 364 -6.22 -1.95 -8.29
N GLU A 365 -7.10 -2.95 -8.25
CA GLU A 365 -8.55 -2.76 -8.33
C GLU A 365 -9.17 -2.50 -6.96
N VAL A 366 -9.29 -1.23 -6.61
CA VAL A 366 -9.64 -0.77 -5.26
C VAL A 366 -11.00 -0.05 -5.23
N PRO A 367 -11.67 0.01 -4.06
CA PRO A 367 -12.86 0.85 -3.92
C PRO A 367 -12.54 2.34 -4.01
N PHE A 368 -13.48 3.12 -4.52
CA PHE A 368 -13.45 4.59 -4.49
C PHE A 368 -14.87 5.14 -4.36
N VAL A 369 -15.14 5.89 -3.28
CA VAL A 369 -16.47 6.43 -2.97
C VAL A 369 -16.36 7.86 -2.48
N LEU A 370 -17.15 8.76 -3.06
CA LEU A 370 -17.26 10.16 -2.65
C LEU A 370 -18.67 10.46 -2.16
N ILE A 371 -18.79 10.95 -0.93
CA ILE A 371 -20.06 11.25 -0.27
C ILE A 371 -20.02 12.70 0.21
N THR A 372 -21.08 13.46 -0.02
CA THR A 372 -21.19 14.85 0.42
C THR A 372 -22.46 15.06 1.22
N SER A 373 -22.49 16.13 2.02
CA SER A 373 -23.71 16.56 2.72
C SER A 373 -24.81 17.05 1.78
N GLN A 374 -24.53 17.18 0.47
CA GLN A 374 -25.48 17.63 -0.55
C GLN A 374 -26.03 16.48 -1.41
N ASP A 375 -25.51 15.25 -1.25
CA ASP A 375 -25.96 14.11 -2.04
C ASP A 375 -27.38 13.67 -1.65
N THR A 376 -28.24 13.57 -2.67
CA THR A 376 -29.64 13.16 -2.53
C THR A 376 -29.93 11.80 -3.16
N LEU A 377 -28.97 11.26 -3.92
CA LEU A 377 -29.08 10.00 -4.64
C LEU A 377 -27.84 9.15 -4.41
N HIS A 378 -28.03 7.84 -4.42
CA HIS A 378 -26.94 6.89 -4.59
C HIS A 378 -26.64 6.71 -6.08
N LYS A 379 -25.41 7.00 -6.50
CA LYS A 379 -24.95 6.93 -7.89
C LYS A 379 -23.81 5.92 -8.02
N HIS A 380 -23.82 5.20 -9.13
CA HIS A 380 -22.77 4.26 -9.48
C HIS A 380 -22.26 4.62 -10.88
N ILE A 381 -21.02 5.11 -10.98
CA ILE A 381 -20.41 5.44 -12.28
C ILE A 381 -19.37 4.38 -12.63
N LYS A 382 -19.44 3.86 -13.86
CA LYS A 382 -18.48 2.90 -14.40
C LYS A 382 -17.53 3.61 -15.35
N VAL A 383 -16.35 3.98 -14.87
CA VAL A 383 -15.37 4.76 -15.64
C VAL A 383 -13.97 4.50 -15.13
N ASN A 384 -13.03 4.28 -16.05
CA ASN A 384 -11.62 4.10 -15.71
C ASN A 384 -11.04 5.40 -15.15
N LYS A 385 -10.47 5.33 -13.94
CA LYS A 385 -9.80 6.43 -13.26
C LYS A 385 -8.44 5.97 -12.74
N SER A 386 -7.39 6.72 -13.06
CA SER A 386 -6.04 6.39 -12.63
C SER A 386 -5.66 7.16 -11.37
N ALA A 387 -5.12 6.45 -10.38
CA ALA A 387 -4.56 7.06 -9.18
C ALA A 387 -3.34 7.96 -9.44
N PHE A 388 -2.73 7.90 -10.63
CA PHE A 388 -1.71 8.89 -11.04
C PHE A 388 -2.27 10.32 -11.18
N HIS A 389 -3.59 10.45 -11.39
CA HIS A 389 -4.30 11.74 -11.42
C HIS A 389 -4.92 12.09 -10.07
N PHE A 390 -4.57 11.37 -8.98
CA PHE A 390 -5.17 11.63 -7.68
C PHE A 390 -4.91 13.06 -7.19
N LEU A 391 -3.71 13.60 -7.40
CA LEU A 391 -3.39 14.95 -6.95
C LEU A 391 -4.19 16.03 -7.69
N ASP A 392 -4.43 15.84 -9.00
CA ASP A 392 -5.30 16.70 -9.80
C ASP A 392 -6.74 16.65 -9.27
N GLY A 393 -7.29 15.44 -9.11
CA GLY A 393 -8.64 15.24 -8.60
C GLY A 393 -8.82 15.71 -7.16
N TYR A 394 -7.79 15.58 -6.33
CA TYR A 394 -7.75 16.07 -4.95
C TYR A 394 -7.78 17.60 -4.91
N ALA A 395 -7.03 18.28 -5.79
CA ALA A 395 -7.09 19.72 -5.91
C ALA A 395 -8.50 20.17 -6.33
N HIS A 396 -9.09 19.53 -7.35
CA HIS A 396 -10.46 19.78 -7.77
C HIS A 396 -11.48 19.55 -6.63
N TRP A 397 -11.36 18.42 -5.91
CA TRP A 397 -12.21 18.07 -4.78
C TRP A 397 -12.19 19.13 -3.68
N LEU A 398 -11.01 19.65 -3.33
CA LEU A 398 -10.86 20.76 -2.38
C LEU A 398 -11.26 22.12 -2.96
N GLY A 399 -11.55 22.21 -4.27
CA GLY A 399 -11.82 23.46 -4.97
C GLY A 399 -10.58 24.34 -5.19
N ILE A 400 -9.39 23.75 -5.19
CA ILE A 400 -8.11 24.46 -5.35
C ILE A 400 -7.75 24.51 -6.83
N LYS A 401 -7.57 25.71 -7.38
CA LYS A 401 -7.01 25.92 -8.71
C LYS A 401 -5.53 26.24 -8.58
N GLU A 402 -4.68 25.25 -8.83
CA GLU A 402 -3.21 25.37 -8.79
C GLU A 402 -2.66 25.29 -10.22
N LYS A 403 -1.65 26.11 -10.55
CA LYS A 403 -1.16 26.30 -11.92
C LYS A 403 -0.58 25.04 -12.59
N THR A 404 -0.04 24.12 -11.82
CA THR A 404 0.71 22.96 -12.31
C THR A 404 -0.07 21.65 -12.31
N LEU A 405 -1.29 21.66 -11.78
CA LEU A 405 -2.24 20.55 -11.78
C LEU A 405 -3.32 20.78 -12.85
N ASP A 406 -3.98 19.71 -13.31
CA ASP A 406 -5.08 19.83 -14.28
C ASP A 406 -6.35 20.37 -13.58
N PRO A 407 -6.78 21.62 -13.84
CA PRO A 407 -7.93 22.19 -13.17
C PRO A 407 -9.27 21.60 -13.64
N ALA A 408 -9.28 20.82 -14.73
CA ALA A 408 -10.47 20.21 -15.29
C ALA A 408 -10.63 18.73 -14.88
N TYR A 409 -9.65 18.15 -14.18
CA TYR A 409 -9.74 16.76 -13.76
C TYR A 409 -10.65 16.62 -12.54
N ASP A 410 -11.78 15.96 -12.74
CA ASP A 410 -12.75 15.62 -11.69
C ASP A 410 -12.82 14.10 -11.52
N PHE A 411 -12.72 13.64 -10.27
CA PHE A 411 -12.92 12.25 -9.89
C PHE A 411 -14.26 11.69 -10.38
N LEU A 412 -15.31 12.54 -10.42
CA LEU A 412 -16.65 12.12 -10.82
C LEU A 412 -16.96 12.33 -12.31
N SER A 413 -15.99 12.82 -13.09
CA SER A 413 -16.21 12.99 -14.53
C SER A 413 -16.34 11.64 -15.25
N GLU A 414 -17.23 11.58 -16.25
CA GLU A 414 -17.44 10.40 -17.09
C GLU A 414 -16.32 10.17 -18.13
N LYS A 415 -15.31 11.04 -18.16
CA LYS A 415 -14.15 10.90 -19.05
C LYS A 415 -13.23 9.79 -18.54
N PRO A 416 -12.97 8.72 -19.32
CA PRO A 416 -12.08 7.66 -18.90
C PRO A 416 -10.61 8.06 -19.03
N ASP A 417 -9.80 7.58 -18.11
CA ASP A 417 -8.35 7.73 -18.13
C ASP A 417 -7.67 6.57 -18.88
N SER A 418 -6.46 6.83 -19.36
CA SER A 418 -5.54 5.76 -19.74
C SER A 418 -4.94 5.14 -18.48
N LEU A 419 -5.06 3.82 -18.34
CA LEU A 419 -4.62 3.12 -17.14
C LEU A 419 -3.15 2.68 -17.25
N LYS A 420 -2.34 3.19 -16.32
CA LYS A 420 -0.94 2.83 -16.10
C LYS A 420 -0.73 2.57 -14.62
N VAL A 421 0.14 1.63 -14.28
CA VAL A 421 0.48 1.28 -12.90
C VAL A 421 1.98 1.08 -12.73
N PHE A 422 2.50 1.29 -11.52
CA PHE A 422 3.88 0.99 -11.16
C PHE A 422 3.97 -0.45 -10.63
N ASN A 423 4.81 -1.31 -11.24
CA ASN A 423 4.90 -2.74 -10.91
C ASN A 423 6.04 -3.10 -9.95
N HIS A 424 6.49 -2.13 -9.14
CA HIS A 424 7.74 -2.09 -8.35
C HIS A 424 9.01 -1.70 -9.10
N PHE A 425 9.06 -1.87 -10.42
CA PHE A 425 10.27 -1.62 -11.20
C PHE A 425 10.07 -0.44 -12.15
N GLU A 426 8.94 -0.42 -12.85
CA GLU A 426 8.64 0.55 -13.87
C GLU A 426 7.13 0.80 -13.99
N ASN A 427 6.79 1.82 -14.76
CA ASN A 427 5.42 2.10 -15.12
C ASN A 427 5.02 1.23 -16.32
N VAL A 428 3.99 0.40 -16.17
CA VAL A 428 3.47 -0.48 -17.23
C VAL A 428 2.01 -0.18 -17.55
N PRO A 429 1.55 -0.42 -18.79
CA PRO A 429 0.12 -0.36 -19.11
C PRO A 429 -0.65 -1.41 -18.30
N TYR A 430 -1.75 -1.01 -17.66
CA TYR A 430 -2.53 -1.88 -16.77
C TYR A 430 -3.01 -3.17 -17.46
N GLU A 431 -3.39 -3.07 -18.74
CA GLU A 431 -3.90 -4.22 -19.52
C GLU A 431 -2.86 -5.32 -19.79
N THR A 432 -1.58 -5.05 -19.55
CA THR A 432 -0.50 -6.06 -19.73
C THR A 432 -0.39 -7.01 -18.54
N LEU A 433 -1.05 -6.70 -17.42
CA LEU A 433 -1.02 -7.51 -16.22
C LEU A 433 -1.98 -8.69 -16.31
N ALA A 434 -1.63 -9.80 -15.66
CA ALA A 434 -2.51 -10.96 -15.58
C ALA A 434 -3.78 -10.63 -14.77
N ASP A 435 -4.90 -11.22 -15.18
CA ASP A 435 -6.14 -11.18 -14.39
C ASP A 435 -6.01 -12.09 -13.15
N ASP A 436 -6.75 -11.77 -12.08
CA ASP A 436 -6.77 -12.54 -10.84
C ASP A 436 -8.15 -12.50 -10.21
N GLU A 437 -9.01 -13.44 -10.58
CA GLU A 437 -10.40 -13.46 -10.13
C GLU A 437 -10.53 -13.75 -8.63
N VAL A 438 -11.68 -13.43 -8.04
CA VAL A 438 -12.02 -13.89 -6.69
C VAL A 438 -11.87 -15.41 -6.55
N ILE A 439 -11.28 -15.88 -5.44
CA ILE A 439 -11.08 -17.30 -5.15
C ILE A 439 -12.43 -17.97 -4.91
N ARG A 440 -12.78 -19.01 -5.67
CA ARG A 440 -14.02 -19.79 -5.56
C ARG A 440 -13.67 -21.29 -5.56
N PHE A 441 -14.37 -22.07 -4.75
CA PHE A 441 -14.24 -23.54 -4.67
C PHE A 441 -15.59 -24.22 -4.81
#